data_AF-A0A8T5EZL8-F1
#
_entry.id   AF-A0A8T5EZL8-F1
#
_cell.length_a   1.000
_cell.length_b   1.000
_cell.length_c   1.000
_cell.angle_alpha   90.00
_cell.angle_beta   90.00
_cell.angle_gamma   90.00
#
_symmetry.space_group_name_H-M   'P 1'
#
loop_
_entity.id
_entity.type
_entity.pdbx_description
1 polymer ?
#
loop_
_entity_poly.entity_id
_entity_poly.type
_entity_poly.pdbx_seq_one_letter_code
_entity_poly.pdbx_strand_id
1 'polypeptide(L)'
;SMVETFEEKGYTVNLQKKDFDVLIQPNKVVVNLNSSVTLNKESTEKYDSMKVIVNNNIYELASISQSILEWETKVGDAETTIYMDYYHHLKVEKYKQGDGSTIYIVTNRDTGEKFQFASRSVVWPPGYGVL
;
A
#
# COMPACT_ATOMS: atom_id res chain seq x y z
N SER A 1 -5.38 22.64 11.18
CA SER A 1 -5.91 21.30 11.53
C SER A 1 -7.43 21.33 11.64
N MET A 2 -8.14 20.21 11.47
CA MET A 2 -9.61 20.16 11.60
C MET A 2 -10.08 20.69 12.97
N VAL A 3 -9.30 20.41 14.03
CA VAL A 3 -9.52 20.91 15.40
C VAL A 3 -9.47 22.44 15.47
N GLU A 4 -8.38 23.05 14.99
CA GLU A 4 -8.19 24.52 14.98
C GLU A 4 -9.34 25.25 14.28
N THR A 5 -9.85 24.73 13.16
CA THR A 5 -10.95 25.37 12.42
C THR A 5 -12.28 25.37 13.18
N PHE A 6 -12.51 24.38 14.06
CA PHE A 6 -13.71 24.35 14.92
C PHE A 6 -13.51 25.20 16.18
N GLU A 7 -12.30 25.24 16.73
CA GLU A 7 -11.94 26.11 17.86
C GLU A 7 -12.07 27.59 17.49
N GLU A 8 -11.61 28.00 16.30
CA GLU A 8 -11.78 29.37 15.75
C GLU A 8 -13.26 29.77 15.61
N LYS A 9 -14.16 28.80 15.45
CA LYS A 9 -15.62 29.02 15.36
C LYS A 9 -16.30 29.01 16.75
N GLY A 10 -15.53 28.91 17.82
CA GLY A 10 -16.00 28.93 19.21
C GLY A 10 -16.53 27.59 19.71
N TYR A 11 -16.11 26.46 19.13
CA TYR A 11 -16.44 25.12 19.63
C TYR A 11 -15.32 24.59 20.52
N THR A 12 -15.68 23.94 21.63
CA THR A 12 -14.75 23.10 22.39
C THR A 12 -14.73 21.72 21.74
N VAL A 13 -13.58 21.33 21.18
CA VAL A 13 -13.38 20.05 20.49
C VAL A 13 -12.72 19.05 21.43
N ASN A 14 -13.44 17.99 21.80
CA ASN A 14 -12.86 16.85 22.50
C ASN A 14 -12.66 15.69 21.52
N LEU A 15 -11.41 15.46 21.12
CA LEU A 15 -11.02 14.37 20.24
C LEU A 15 -10.47 13.20 21.06
N GLN A 16 -11.20 12.09 21.09
CA GLN A 16 -10.66 10.82 21.61
C GLN A 16 -10.02 10.05 20.47
N LYS A 17 -8.71 10.22 20.30
CA LYS A 17 -7.94 9.40 19.36
C LYS A 17 -7.92 7.96 19.86
N LYS A 18 -8.39 7.05 19.02
CA LYS A 18 -8.23 5.60 19.17
C LYS A 18 -7.50 5.04 17.95
N ASP A 19 -7.27 3.73 17.98
CA ASP A 19 -6.74 2.97 16.86
C ASP A 19 -7.62 3.10 15.61
N PHE A 20 -7.02 2.83 14.47
CA PHE A 20 -7.69 2.78 13.18
C PHE A 20 -7.42 1.45 12.51
N ASP A 21 -8.42 0.90 11.84
CA ASP A 21 -8.31 -0.33 11.08
C ASP A 21 -8.22 -0.02 9.60
N VAL A 22 -7.24 -0.60 8.91
CA VAL A 22 -7.09 -0.47 7.45
C VAL A 22 -7.40 -1.82 6.80
N LEU A 23 -8.45 -1.85 5.97
CA LEU A 23 -8.83 -3.00 5.17
C LEU A 23 -8.50 -2.70 3.71
N ILE A 24 -7.54 -3.44 3.17
CA ILE A 24 -7.16 -3.34 1.75
C ILE A 24 -7.98 -4.36 0.97
N GLN A 25 -8.77 -3.89 -0.01
CA GLN A 25 -9.62 -4.72 -0.85
C GLN A 25 -9.38 -4.40 -2.33
N PRO A 26 -9.82 -5.26 -3.26
CA PRO A 26 -9.82 -4.93 -4.68
C PRO A 26 -10.50 -3.57 -4.92
N ASN A 27 -9.81 -2.69 -5.65
CA ASN A 27 -10.22 -1.33 -6.05
C ASN A 27 -10.49 -0.32 -4.91
N LYS A 28 -10.29 -0.68 -3.64
CA LYS A 28 -10.52 0.25 -2.53
C LYS A 28 -9.75 -0.09 -1.25
N VAL A 29 -9.43 0.96 -0.51
CA VAL A 29 -8.94 0.90 0.86
C VAL A 29 -10.02 1.47 1.78
N VAL A 30 -10.40 0.69 2.78
CA VAL A 30 -11.37 1.11 3.81
C VAL A 30 -10.62 1.38 5.10
N VAL A 31 -10.66 2.62 5.55
CA VAL A 31 -10.08 3.04 6.83
C VAL A 31 -11.21 3.27 7.82
N ASN A 32 -11.28 2.46 8.87
CA ASN A 32 -12.20 2.66 9.98
C ASN A 32 -11.45 3.39 11.10
N LEU A 33 -11.83 4.64 11.32
CA LEU A 33 -11.32 5.45 12.41
C LEU A 33 -12.22 5.19 13.62
N ASN A 34 -11.72 4.48 14.62
CA ASN A 34 -12.47 4.21 15.85
C ASN A 34 -12.45 5.40 16.83
N SER A 35 -12.07 6.58 16.34
CA SER A 35 -12.02 7.82 17.13
C SER A 35 -13.43 8.41 17.27
N SER A 36 -13.70 9.03 18.41
CA SER A 36 -14.91 9.81 18.63
C SER A 36 -14.57 11.29 18.72
N VAL A 37 -15.41 12.11 18.09
CA VAL A 37 -15.32 13.58 18.14
C VAL A 37 -16.55 14.11 18.86
N THR A 38 -16.34 14.82 19.95
CA THR A 38 -17.40 15.55 20.65
C THR A 38 -17.18 17.04 20.44
N LEU A 39 -18.15 17.70 19.82
CA LEU A 39 -18.18 19.15 19.61
C LEU A 39 -19.17 19.77 20.59
N ASN A 40 -18.72 20.80 21.31
CA ASN A 40 -19.56 21.49 22.30
C ASN A 40 -19.60 23.00 22.04
N LYS A 41 -20.81 23.56 21.91
CA LYS A 41 -21.04 25.01 21.79
C LYS A 41 -22.32 25.45 22.51
N GLU A 42 -23.49 25.22 21.91
CA GLU A 42 -24.81 25.42 22.54
C GLU A 42 -25.57 24.09 22.72
N SER A 43 -25.28 23.13 21.84
CA SER A 43 -25.66 21.71 21.93
C SER A 43 -24.39 20.85 21.88
N THR A 44 -24.49 19.62 22.41
CA THR A 44 -23.43 18.62 22.30
C THR A 44 -23.69 17.74 21.09
N GLU A 45 -22.80 17.77 20.11
CA GLU A 45 -22.81 16.85 18.97
C GLU A 45 -21.68 15.83 19.12
N LYS A 46 -22.03 14.54 19.05
CA LYS A 46 -21.09 13.44 19.18
C LYS A 46 -21.08 12.62 17.89
N TYR A 47 -19.89 12.48 17.32
CA TYR A 47 -19.64 11.62 16.17
C TYR A 47 -18.81 10.43 16.62
N ASP A 48 -19.43 9.26 16.58
CA ASP A 48 -18.78 7.99 16.88
C ASP A 48 -18.41 7.31 15.57
N SER A 49 -17.13 6.93 15.46
CA SER A 49 -16.52 6.16 14.37
C SER A 49 -16.73 6.69 12.95
N MET A 50 -15.64 6.92 12.24
CA MET A 50 -15.69 7.40 10.86
C MET A 50 -15.16 6.33 9.92
N LYS A 51 -15.87 6.09 8.81
CA LYS A 51 -15.42 5.22 7.74
C LYS A 51 -15.00 6.06 6.54
N VAL A 52 -13.74 5.95 6.15
CA VAL A 52 -13.19 6.58 4.95
C VAL A 52 -12.94 5.50 3.91
N ILE A 53 -13.47 5.70 2.69
CA ILE A 53 -13.26 4.79 1.57
C ILE A 53 -12.44 5.54 0.52
N VAL A 54 -11.27 4.99 0.20
CA VAL A 54 -10.38 5.51 -0.84
C VAL A 54 -10.39 4.53 -2.00
N ASN A 55 -10.80 4.97 -3.19
CA ASN A 55 -10.72 4.15 -4.40
C ASN A 55 -9.27 4.12 -4.89
N ASN A 56 -8.65 2.95 -4.92
CA ASN A 56 -7.22 2.79 -5.19
C ASN A 56 -6.88 1.33 -5.50
N ASN A 57 -5.85 1.10 -6.34
CA ASN A 57 -5.48 -0.24 -6.83
C ASN A 57 -4.34 -0.91 -6.05
N ILE A 58 -4.03 -0.46 -4.83
CA ILE A 58 -2.92 -0.99 -4.01
C ILE A 58 -3.02 -2.50 -3.78
N TYR A 59 -4.23 -3.06 -3.67
CA TYR A 59 -4.41 -4.50 -3.52
C TYR A 59 -3.79 -5.27 -4.69
N GLU A 60 -4.11 -4.86 -5.92
CA GLU A 60 -3.61 -5.49 -7.14
C GLU A 60 -2.09 -5.35 -7.25
N LEU A 61 -1.57 -4.14 -7.03
CA LEU A 61 -0.13 -3.87 -7.08
C LEU A 61 0.63 -4.70 -6.05
N ALA A 62 0.09 -4.83 -4.83
CA ALA A 62 0.68 -5.65 -3.77
C ALA A 62 0.62 -7.15 -4.10
N SER A 63 -0.49 -7.65 -4.62
CA SER A 63 -0.62 -9.06 -5.02
C SER A 63 0.36 -9.45 -6.12
N ILE A 64 0.56 -8.58 -7.12
CA ILE A 64 1.53 -8.82 -8.20
C ILE A 64 2.97 -8.78 -7.66
N SER A 65 3.25 -7.82 -6.78
CA SER A 65 4.55 -7.72 -6.12
C SER A 65 4.87 -8.96 -5.30
N GLN A 66 3.88 -9.51 -4.57
CA GLN A 66 4.03 -10.78 -3.87
C GLN A 66 4.33 -11.93 -4.83
N SER A 67 3.61 -12.00 -5.96
CA SER A 67 3.86 -13.04 -6.97
C SER A 67 5.29 -12.96 -7.54
N ILE A 68 5.81 -11.75 -7.79
CA ILE A 68 7.20 -11.54 -8.23
C ILE A 68 8.18 -12.01 -7.13
N LEU A 69 7.93 -11.70 -5.86
CA LEU A 69 8.77 -12.15 -4.73
C LEU A 69 8.78 -13.68 -4.58
N GLU A 70 7.65 -14.33 -4.82
CA GLU A 70 7.56 -15.79 -4.82
C GLU A 70 8.39 -16.41 -5.94
N TRP A 71 8.40 -15.80 -7.13
CA TRP A 71 9.29 -16.21 -8.22
C TRP A 71 10.76 -15.97 -7.88
N GLU A 72 11.12 -14.81 -7.35
CA GLU A 72 12.48 -14.52 -6.86
C GLU A 72 12.97 -15.58 -5.88
N THR A 73 12.10 -16.02 -4.96
CA THR A 73 12.43 -17.06 -3.98
C THR A 73 12.64 -18.44 -4.63
N LYS A 74 11.92 -18.74 -5.72
CA LYS A 74 11.96 -20.04 -6.40
C LYS A 74 13.08 -20.15 -7.43
N VAL A 75 13.33 -19.09 -8.20
CA VAL A 75 14.22 -19.13 -9.38
C VAL A 75 15.34 -18.09 -9.34
N GLY A 76 15.33 -17.14 -8.39
CA GLY A 76 16.38 -16.14 -8.20
C GLY A 76 16.40 -14.97 -9.19
N ASP A 77 15.69 -15.08 -10.31
CA ASP A 77 15.49 -14.00 -11.29
C ASP A 77 14.06 -14.07 -11.85
N ALA A 78 13.17 -13.22 -11.33
CA ALA A 78 11.79 -13.20 -11.78
C ALA A 78 11.66 -12.63 -13.20
N GLU A 79 10.95 -13.37 -14.05
CA GLU A 79 10.53 -12.88 -15.36
C GLU A 79 9.32 -11.98 -15.20
N THR A 80 9.46 -10.71 -15.59
CA THR A 80 8.47 -9.66 -15.31
C THR A 80 7.62 -9.31 -16.53
N THR A 81 8.07 -9.67 -17.73
CA THR A 81 7.35 -9.40 -18.99
C THR A 81 6.00 -10.11 -19.05
N ILE A 82 5.91 -11.30 -18.46
CA ILE A 82 4.67 -12.09 -18.38
C ILE A 82 3.55 -11.31 -17.70
N TYR A 83 3.84 -10.56 -16.63
CA TYR A 83 2.83 -9.73 -15.97
C TYR A 83 2.33 -8.59 -16.86
N MET A 84 3.19 -8.03 -17.70
CA MET A 84 2.79 -6.97 -18.64
C MET A 84 2.02 -7.51 -19.85
N ASP A 85 2.23 -8.77 -20.22
CA ASP A 85 1.47 -9.47 -21.25
C ASP A 85 0.06 -9.87 -20.76
N TYR A 86 -0.06 -10.35 -19.52
CA TYR A 86 -1.37 -10.65 -18.94
C TYR A 86 -2.15 -9.40 -18.50
N TYR A 87 -1.45 -8.38 -17.98
CA TYR A 87 -2.03 -7.15 -17.47
C TYR A 87 -1.47 -5.95 -18.22
N HIS A 88 -2.06 -5.64 -19.37
CA HIS A 88 -1.57 -4.58 -20.28
C HIS A 88 -1.53 -3.18 -19.64
N HIS A 89 -2.39 -2.92 -18.65
CA HIS A 89 -2.40 -1.67 -17.90
C HIS A 89 -1.24 -1.56 -16.91
N LEU A 90 -0.39 -2.58 -16.78
CA LEU A 90 0.75 -2.57 -15.87
C LEU A 90 2.07 -2.36 -16.59
N LYS A 91 2.98 -1.69 -15.89
CA LYS A 91 4.39 -1.58 -16.26
C LYS A 91 5.20 -2.09 -15.08
N VAL A 92 5.99 -3.13 -15.31
CA VAL A 92 6.91 -3.67 -14.31
C VAL A 92 8.34 -3.35 -14.75
N GLU A 93 9.08 -2.65 -13.90
CA GLU A 93 10.48 -2.31 -14.13
C GLU A 93 11.35 -3.06 -13.13
N LYS A 94 12.49 -3.57 -13.61
CA LYS A 94 13.45 -4.36 -12.83
C LYS A 94 14.83 -3.71 -12.93
N TYR A 95 15.40 -3.33 -11.78
CA TYR A 95 16.73 -2.72 -11.68
C TYR A 95 17.63 -3.58 -10.80
N LYS A 96 18.51 -4.37 -11.42
CA LYS A 96 19.54 -5.15 -10.73
C LYS A 96 20.60 -4.22 -10.16
N GLN A 97 20.94 -4.41 -8.89
CA GLN A 97 21.98 -3.68 -8.17
C GLN A 97 23.28 -4.52 -8.13
N GLY A 98 24.43 -3.85 -7.97
CA GLY A 98 25.74 -4.51 -7.96
C GLY A 98 26.01 -5.41 -6.74
N ASP A 99 25.18 -5.32 -5.70
CA ASP A 99 25.26 -6.08 -4.44
C ASP A 99 24.41 -7.37 -4.43
N GLY A 100 23.77 -7.69 -5.56
CA GLY A 100 22.84 -8.81 -5.69
C GLY A 100 21.41 -8.51 -5.24
N SER A 101 21.10 -7.25 -4.92
CA SER A 101 19.73 -6.79 -4.71
C SER A 101 19.07 -6.45 -6.06
N THR A 102 17.75 -6.60 -6.14
CA THR A 102 16.97 -6.19 -7.31
C THR A 102 15.81 -5.30 -6.86
N ILE A 103 15.69 -4.12 -7.47
CA ILE A 103 14.59 -3.18 -7.21
C ILE A 103 13.51 -3.39 -8.27
N TYR A 104 12.29 -3.61 -7.81
CA TYR A 104 11.11 -3.77 -8.64
C TYR A 104 10.18 -2.57 -8.48
N ILE A 105 9.69 -2.06 -9.60
CA ILE A 105 8.70 -0.99 -9.65
C ILE A 105 7.51 -1.48 -10.45
N VAL A 106 6.37 -1.68 -9.79
CA VAL A 106 5.09 -2.03 -10.42
C VAL A 106 4.27 -0.74 -10.52
N THR A 107 3.95 -0.34 -11.75
CA THR A 107 3.19 0.89 -12.04
C THR A 107 1.90 0.54 -12.76
N ASN A 108 0.77 1.07 -12.27
CA ASN A 108 -0.46 1.12 -13.04
C ASN A 108 -0.37 2.30 -14.03
N ARG A 109 -0.48 2.03 -15.34
CA ARG A 109 -0.33 3.01 -16.42
C ARG A 109 -1.52 3.98 -16.50
N ASP A 110 -2.70 3.53 -16.08
CA ASP A 110 -3.93 4.33 -16.15
C ASP A 110 -4.00 5.35 -15.01
N THR A 111 -3.60 4.94 -13.80
CA THR A 111 -3.66 5.79 -12.59
C THR A 111 -2.32 6.45 -12.24
N GLY A 112 -1.21 5.92 -12.76
CA GLY A 112 0.15 6.34 -12.38
C GLY A 112 0.59 5.87 -10.99
N GLU A 113 -0.23 5.08 -10.29
CA GLU A 113 0.07 4.53 -8.97
C GLU A 113 1.24 3.56 -9.05
N LYS A 114 2.14 3.61 -8.04
CA LYS A 114 3.36 2.82 -8.02
C LYS A 114 3.51 2.07 -6.71
N PHE A 115 3.96 0.82 -6.81
CA PHE A 115 4.44 0.02 -5.69
C PHE A 115 5.88 -0.38 -5.95
N GLN A 116 6.77 -0.04 -5.02
CA GLN A 116 8.21 -0.26 -5.14
C GLN A 116 8.68 -1.17 -4.02
N PHE A 117 9.45 -2.20 -4.37
CA PHE A 117 10.02 -3.13 -3.41
C PHE A 117 11.38 -3.61 -3.88
N ALA A 118 12.18 -4.15 -2.96
CA ALA A 118 13.46 -4.76 -3.26
C ALA A 118 13.42 -6.25 -2.89
N SER A 119 14.00 -7.09 -3.74
CA SER A 119 14.35 -8.48 -3.40
C SER A 119 15.87 -8.62 -3.32
N ARG A 120 16.33 -9.68 -2.66
CA ARG A 120 17.70 -10.15 -2.77
C ARG A 120 17.67 -11.52 -3.41
N SER A 121 18.41 -11.70 -4.50
CA SER A 121 18.42 -12.98 -5.21
C SER A 121 18.96 -14.10 -4.31
N VAL A 122 18.45 -15.31 -4.53
CA VAL A 122 18.88 -16.51 -3.81
C VAL A 122 20.35 -16.79 -4.08
N VAL A 123 21.15 -16.90 -3.02
CA VAL A 123 22.53 -17.38 -3.11
C VAL A 123 22.49 -18.89 -3.25
N TRP A 124 22.86 -19.42 -4.42
CA TRP A 124 22.98 -20.86 -4.61
C TRP A 124 24.05 -21.45 -3.67
N PRO A 125 23.77 -22.54 -2.94
CA PRO A 125 24.77 -23.20 -2.12
C PRO A 125 25.97 -23.65 -2.95
N PRO A 126 27.21 -23.60 -2.42
CA PRO A 126 28.36 -24.13 -3.11
C PRO A 126 28.16 -25.63 -3.42
N GLY A 127 28.29 -26.02 -4.69
CA GLY A 127 28.13 -27.40 -5.17
C GLY A 127 27.02 -27.64 -6.19
N TYR A 128 26.15 -26.66 -6.47
CA TYR A 128 25.08 -26.76 -7.49
C TYR A 128 25.40 -26.10 -8.83
N GLY A 129 26.60 -25.52 -8.99
CA GLY A 129 27.01 -24.77 -10.17
C GLY A 129 28.06 -25.49 -11.01
N VAL A 130 27.78 -26.70 -11.49
CA VAL A 130 28.48 -27.33 -12.63
C VAL A 130 27.62 -28.51 -13.13
N LEU A 131 27.01 -28.34 -14.29
CA LEU A 131 26.68 -29.42 -15.22
C LEU A 131 27.18 -29.02 -16.60
#